data_AF-A0A2B8ASH0-F1
#
_entry.id   AF-A0A2B8ASH0-F1
#
_cell.length_a   1.000
_cell.length_b   1.000
_cell.length_c   1.000
_cell.angle_alpha   90.00
_cell.angle_beta   90.00
_cell.angle_gamma   90.00
#
_symmetry.space_group_name_H-M   'P 1'
#
loop_
_entity.id
_entity.type
_entity.pdbx_description
1 polymer ?
#
loop_
_entity_poly.entity_id
_entity_poly.type
_entity_poly.pdbx_seq_one_letter_code
_entity_poly.pdbx_strand_id
1 'polypeptide(L)'
;MRRVRRSAGAAPPALWETSIPVNDTSLDPARAAALGTREATRRLSRLRDAAIARRTPPPAARSLIGESWKRVLRLGVDPDRGGHSGLLSLEEMEQRRRASPISEVLPLLRDGLVSVAHATQQIMVITDAEGRVLWRDGSPLGRRRADALGFTPGASWSEDVVGTNAVGTALVTGRPLQVHSAEHFVRTHHPWSCAAAPLHDPRNGRLLGVVDVSGPAASVHPATLALVTSVARLAESELRERHLETVERLRSVAAPILCRLAGERALAVDRDGWPAAVTGMPPPDRLVLPERFGAGRHRIPSLGPCTVEPLPDGWLVRMDDSAPDGDEARPALVELDVRQGRRVLLTVSGQAGGWTQELSPRHAELLYALARRRDGRTAAQLAQDLFGDPSRTVTVRAEMSRLRRTLGGVLDHRPYRFADDLEVRLLVPEDPAHLLPRSTAPLVAGARSEADERPAAGGRSPADRRSPAGGGGAPPDGRSPAGGPPDRAAAVAVTAGPP
;
A
#
# COMPACT_ATOMS: atom_id res chain seq x y z
N MET A 1 35.21 -46.87 41.75
CA MET A 1 34.61 -45.52 41.86
C MET A 1 35.55 -44.49 41.24
N ARG A 2 35.32 -44.13 39.96
CA ARG A 2 36.08 -43.12 39.21
C ARG A 2 35.32 -41.79 39.25
N ARG A 3 35.99 -40.70 39.67
CA ARG A 3 35.46 -39.33 39.68
C ARG A 3 35.28 -38.83 38.24
N VAL A 4 34.06 -38.49 37.86
CA VAL A 4 33.72 -37.81 36.60
C VAL A 4 33.87 -36.30 36.81
N ARG A 5 34.82 -35.68 36.09
CA ARG A 5 34.93 -34.21 35.96
C ARG A 5 33.84 -33.73 35.00
N ARG A 6 33.03 -32.77 35.43
CA ARG A 6 32.08 -32.01 34.59
C ARG A 6 32.86 -31.07 33.67
N SER A 7 32.73 -31.24 32.36
CA SER A 7 33.13 -30.26 31.35
C SER A 7 32.00 -29.24 31.17
N ALA A 8 32.29 -27.96 31.44
CA ALA A 8 31.42 -26.85 31.08
C ALA A 8 31.42 -26.69 29.55
N GLY A 9 30.27 -26.89 28.92
CA GLY A 9 30.06 -26.63 27.49
C GLY A 9 29.96 -25.14 27.23
N ALA A 10 30.76 -24.66 26.30
CA ALA A 10 30.83 -23.28 25.84
C ALA A 10 29.51 -22.83 25.19
N ALA A 11 29.09 -21.60 25.51
CA ALA A 11 28.00 -20.90 24.84
C ALA A 11 28.42 -20.49 23.41
N PRO A 12 27.52 -20.51 22.41
CA PRO A 12 27.83 -20.10 21.05
C PRO A 12 28.03 -18.58 20.95
N PRO A 13 28.95 -18.08 20.10
CA PRO A 13 29.21 -16.66 19.97
C PRO A 13 28.08 -15.95 19.22
N ALA A 14 27.65 -14.81 19.76
CA ALA A 14 26.71 -13.89 19.14
C ALA A 14 27.36 -13.21 17.92
N LEU A 15 26.94 -13.61 16.72
CA LEU A 15 27.33 -12.96 15.46
C LEU A 15 26.46 -11.71 15.24
N TRP A 16 26.83 -10.61 15.87
CA TRP A 16 26.50 -9.26 15.42
C TRP A 16 27.75 -8.63 14.82
N GLU A 17 28.26 -9.19 13.71
CA GLU A 17 29.35 -8.52 12.98
C GLU A 17 28.79 -7.35 12.16
N THR A 18 28.88 -6.18 12.81
CA THR A 18 29.34 -4.90 12.27
C THR A 18 29.55 -4.89 10.74
N SER A 19 28.50 -4.51 10.00
CA SER A 19 28.69 -3.95 8.67
C SER A 19 29.42 -2.61 8.80
N ILE A 20 30.62 -2.56 8.26
CA ILE A 20 31.47 -1.37 8.13
C ILE A 20 30.63 -0.27 7.43
N PRO A 21 30.52 0.95 7.97
CA PRO A 21 29.80 2.00 7.29
C PRO A 21 30.59 2.41 6.04
N VAL A 22 29.99 2.22 4.87
CA VAL A 22 30.28 3.06 3.70
C VAL A 22 30.23 4.50 4.22
N ASN A 23 31.26 5.29 3.93
CA ASN A 23 31.42 6.65 4.43
C ASN A 23 30.25 7.54 3.96
N ASP A 24 29.11 7.43 4.62
CA ASP A 24 27.89 8.14 4.30
C ASP A 24 28.17 9.58 4.69
N THR A 25 28.32 10.45 3.69
CA THR A 25 28.54 11.89 3.86
C THR A 25 27.21 12.66 3.97
N SER A 26 26.08 11.93 4.04
CA SER A 26 24.76 12.53 4.16
C SER A 26 24.50 13.13 5.54
N LEU A 27 23.57 14.10 5.54
CA LEU A 27 23.20 14.90 6.71
C LEU A 27 21.98 14.26 7.38
N ASP A 28 22.21 13.31 8.27
CA ASP A 28 21.18 12.71 9.14
C ASP A 28 20.81 13.68 10.29
N PRO A 29 19.55 13.68 10.80
CA PRO A 29 19.16 14.44 11.99
C PRO A 29 20.13 14.37 13.18
N ALA A 30 20.80 13.23 13.43
CA ALA A 30 21.83 13.13 14.48
C ALA A 30 23.06 14.02 14.21
N ARG A 31 23.48 14.13 12.94
CA ARG A 31 24.56 15.04 12.52
C ARG A 31 24.11 16.49 12.42
N ALA A 32 22.85 16.73 12.07
CA ALA A 32 22.25 18.06 12.08
C ALA A 32 22.25 18.66 13.50
N ALA A 33 22.03 17.84 14.53
CA ALA A 33 22.14 18.26 15.92
C ALA A 33 23.58 18.67 16.30
N ALA A 34 24.60 17.99 15.75
CA ALA A 34 26.01 18.29 16.01
C ALA A 34 26.53 19.55 15.28
N LEU A 35 25.99 19.89 14.11
CA LEU A 35 26.38 21.07 13.31
C LEU A 35 25.78 22.40 13.83
N GLY A 36 24.94 22.35 14.87
CA GLY A 36 24.11 23.47 15.29
C GLY A 36 22.93 23.70 14.32
N THR A 37 21.73 23.86 14.88
CA THR A 37 20.46 23.82 14.14
C THR A 37 20.41 24.76 12.93
N ARG A 38 20.96 25.99 13.04
CA ARG A 38 20.91 26.99 11.97
C ARG A 38 21.81 26.67 10.77
N GLU A 39 22.97 26.07 10.99
CA GLU A 39 23.88 25.71 9.91
C GLU A 39 23.38 24.46 9.16
N ALA A 40 22.87 23.48 9.91
CA ALA A 40 22.20 22.31 9.35
C ALA A 40 21.01 22.71 8.47
N THR A 41 20.12 23.60 8.94
CA THR A 41 19.00 24.11 8.13
C THR A 41 19.48 24.77 6.83
N ARG A 42 20.46 25.68 6.90
CA ARG A 42 21.00 26.35 5.70
C ARG A 42 21.65 25.37 4.71
N ARG A 43 22.29 24.31 5.20
CA ARG A 43 22.87 23.28 4.34
C ARG A 43 21.78 22.44 3.67
N LEU A 44 20.74 22.03 4.40
CA LEU A 44 19.59 21.32 3.83
C LEU A 44 18.88 22.16 2.75
N SER A 45 18.66 23.45 2.99
CA SER A 45 18.08 24.36 1.97
C SER A 45 18.93 24.40 0.70
N ARG A 46 20.26 24.55 0.82
CA ARG A 46 21.17 24.52 -0.33
C ARG A 46 21.13 23.20 -1.10
N LEU A 47 21.06 22.07 -0.41
CA LEU A 47 20.94 20.75 -1.05
C LEU A 47 19.63 20.62 -1.83
N ARG A 48 18.52 21.07 -1.25
CA ARG A 48 17.20 21.07 -1.88
C ARG A 48 17.18 21.99 -3.10
N ASP A 49 17.69 23.21 -2.99
CA ASP A 49 17.69 24.16 -4.10
C ASP A 49 18.56 23.66 -5.26
N ALA A 50 19.71 23.03 -4.96
CA ALA A 50 20.52 22.34 -5.96
C ALA A 50 19.76 21.18 -6.62
N ALA A 51 18.99 20.41 -5.85
CA ALA A 51 18.18 19.31 -6.39
C ALA A 51 17.10 19.81 -7.36
N ILE A 52 16.42 20.91 -7.01
CA ILE A 52 15.40 21.54 -7.84
C ILE A 52 16.03 22.09 -9.13
N ALA A 53 17.11 22.87 -9.00
CA ALA A 53 17.78 23.49 -10.15
C ALA A 53 18.34 22.46 -11.15
N ARG A 54 18.87 21.34 -10.65
CA ARG A 54 19.44 20.27 -11.49
C ARG A 54 18.41 19.20 -11.89
N ARG A 55 17.17 19.31 -11.40
CA ARG A 55 16.14 18.27 -11.46
C ARG A 55 16.63 16.88 -11.03
N THR A 56 17.63 16.83 -10.14
CA THR A 56 18.28 15.59 -9.67
C THR A 56 18.89 15.84 -8.29
N PRO A 57 18.69 14.98 -7.28
CA PRO A 57 19.24 15.20 -5.95
C PRO A 57 20.77 15.12 -5.93
N PRO A 58 21.45 15.97 -5.16
CA PRO A 58 22.90 15.88 -4.98
C PRO A 58 23.29 14.62 -4.20
N PRO A 59 24.48 14.04 -4.42
CA PRO A 59 24.95 12.86 -3.68
C PRO A 59 25.01 13.03 -2.16
N ALA A 60 25.15 14.27 -1.69
CA ALA A 60 25.18 14.61 -0.26
C ALA A 60 23.80 14.61 0.41
N ALA A 61 22.70 14.48 -0.35
CA ALA A 61 21.37 14.28 0.21
C ALA A 61 21.26 12.87 0.80
N ARG A 62 20.59 12.75 1.95
CA ARG A 62 20.29 11.44 2.55
C ARG A 62 19.52 10.60 1.54
N SER A 63 19.95 9.36 1.33
CA SER A 63 19.46 8.50 0.24
C SER A 63 17.94 8.44 0.14
N LEU A 64 17.26 8.21 1.28
CA LEU A 64 15.80 8.19 1.36
C LEU A 64 15.14 9.49 0.86
N ILE A 65 15.70 10.64 1.26
CA ILE A 65 15.20 11.97 0.86
C ILE A 65 15.51 12.25 -0.61
N GLY A 66 16.72 11.92 -1.07
CA GLY A 66 17.09 12.04 -2.47
C GLY A 66 16.15 11.24 -3.38
N GLU A 67 15.81 10.00 -3.02
CA GLU A 67 14.85 9.19 -3.76
C GLU A 67 13.43 9.78 -3.75
N SER A 68 13.01 10.38 -2.64
CA SER A 68 11.73 11.12 -2.58
C SER A 68 11.76 12.35 -3.48
N TRP A 69 12.82 13.17 -3.43
CA TRP A 69 12.97 14.34 -4.30
C TRP A 69 12.96 13.95 -5.79
N LYS A 70 13.61 12.84 -6.18
CA LYS A 70 13.52 12.32 -7.57
C LYS A 70 12.09 12.02 -7.99
N ARG A 71 11.27 11.40 -7.12
CA ARG A 71 9.85 11.13 -7.40
C ARG A 71 9.06 12.42 -7.53
N VAL A 72 9.20 13.31 -6.56
CA VAL A 72 8.46 14.58 -6.49
C VAL A 72 8.80 15.50 -7.66
N LEU A 73 10.06 15.57 -8.09
CA LEU A 73 10.51 16.33 -9.27
C LEU A 73 9.95 15.77 -10.59
N ARG A 74 9.72 14.46 -10.68
CA ARG A 74 9.04 13.84 -11.82
C ARG A 74 7.56 14.15 -11.85
N LEU A 75 6.93 14.22 -10.67
CA LEU A 75 5.51 14.55 -10.49
C LEU A 75 5.21 16.05 -10.69
N GLY A 76 6.24 16.90 -10.80
CA GLY A 76 6.06 18.32 -11.08
C GLY A 76 5.46 19.13 -9.93
N VAL A 77 5.60 18.66 -8.69
CA VAL A 77 5.10 19.39 -7.51
C VAL A 77 5.78 20.75 -7.40
N ASP A 78 5.01 21.80 -7.13
CA ASP A 78 5.52 23.15 -6.92
C ASP A 78 6.37 23.20 -5.63
N PRO A 79 7.66 23.59 -5.69
CA PRO A 79 8.54 23.60 -4.53
C PRO A 79 8.22 24.70 -3.52
N ASP A 80 7.50 25.75 -3.88
CA ASP A 80 7.15 26.84 -2.97
C ASP A 80 5.79 26.64 -2.32
N ARG A 81 4.82 26.10 -3.06
CA ARG A 81 3.42 26.01 -2.61
C ARG A 81 2.89 24.60 -2.47
N GLY A 82 3.56 23.61 -3.09
CA GLY A 82 2.99 22.28 -3.26
C GLY A 82 1.74 22.28 -4.14
N GLY A 83 1.08 21.14 -4.21
CA GLY A 83 -0.25 20.98 -4.76
C GLY A 83 -1.33 21.09 -3.68
N HIS A 84 -2.58 21.24 -4.13
CA HIS A 84 -3.75 21.18 -3.26
C HIS A 84 -4.66 20.06 -3.75
N SER A 85 -5.00 19.13 -2.86
CA SER A 85 -6.13 18.23 -3.08
C SER A 85 -7.31 18.75 -2.27
N GLY A 86 -8.51 18.77 -2.83
CA GLY A 86 -9.73 19.07 -2.08
C GLY A 86 -9.83 18.24 -0.79
N LEU A 87 -10.43 18.83 0.24
CA LEU A 87 -10.75 18.14 1.49
C LEU A 87 -11.84 17.10 1.23
N LEU A 88 -11.78 15.98 1.95
CA LEU A 88 -12.92 15.06 2.02
C LEU A 88 -14.15 15.77 2.59
N SER A 89 -15.33 15.41 2.11
CA SER A 89 -16.57 15.75 2.81
C SER A 89 -16.60 15.11 4.20
N LEU A 90 -17.42 15.65 5.10
CA LEU A 90 -17.58 15.09 6.44
C LEU A 90 -18.06 13.63 6.38
N GLU A 91 -19.03 13.34 5.50
CA GLU A 91 -19.58 12.01 5.28
C GLU A 91 -18.50 11.00 4.83
N GLU A 92 -17.72 11.36 3.80
CA GLU A 92 -16.65 10.51 3.29
C GLU A 92 -15.57 10.28 4.36
N MET A 93 -15.22 11.32 5.12
CA MET A 93 -14.26 11.21 6.23
C MET A 93 -14.77 10.26 7.32
N GLU A 94 -16.03 10.37 7.72
CA GLU A 94 -16.62 9.47 8.72
C GLU A 94 -16.73 8.04 8.22
N GLN A 95 -17.09 7.84 6.95
CA GLN A 95 -17.14 6.52 6.35
C GLN A 95 -15.76 5.86 6.37
N ARG A 96 -14.70 6.58 6.01
CA ARG A 96 -13.32 6.09 6.10
C ARG A 96 -12.89 5.78 7.52
N ARG A 97 -13.27 6.63 8.49
CA ARG A 97 -12.98 6.38 9.93
C ARG A 97 -13.65 5.09 10.42
N ARG A 98 -14.93 4.87 10.06
CA ARG A 98 -15.70 3.67 10.42
C ARG A 98 -15.13 2.41 9.78
N ALA A 99 -14.70 2.50 8.53
CA ALA A 99 -14.13 1.36 7.79
C ALA A 99 -12.67 1.05 8.16
N SER A 100 -11.97 1.95 8.85
CA SER A 100 -10.55 1.79 9.16
C SER A 100 -10.34 0.96 10.45
N PRO A 101 -9.57 -0.15 10.38
CA PRO A 101 -9.16 -0.89 11.58
C PRO A 101 -8.34 -0.06 12.57
N ILE A 102 -7.75 1.07 12.13
CA ILE A 102 -7.01 1.97 13.04
C ILE A 102 -7.94 2.55 14.12
N SER A 103 -9.26 2.65 13.85
CA SER A 103 -10.25 3.10 14.84
C SER A 103 -10.25 2.24 16.11
N GLU A 104 -9.96 0.93 15.98
CA GLU A 104 -9.92 -0.02 17.08
C GLU A 104 -8.76 0.23 18.07
N VAL A 105 -7.65 0.76 17.54
CA VAL A 105 -6.41 1.04 18.29
C VAL A 105 -6.13 2.53 18.49
N LEU A 106 -7.07 3.38 18.08
CA LEU A 106 -6.96 4.84 18.23
C LEU A 106 -6.73 5.27 19.69
N PRO A 107 -7.38 4.68 20.72
CA PRO A 107 -7.10 5.03 22.12
C PRO A 107 -5.63 4.80 22.49
N LEU A 108 -5.08 3.64 22.12
CA LEU A 108 -3.68 3.28 22.38
C LEU A 108 -2.71 4.26 21.70
N LEU A 109 -2.98 4.60 20.44
CA LEU A 109 -2.17 5.58 19.70
C LEU A 109 -2.21 6.96 20.38
N ARG A 110 -3.39 7.38 20.84
CA ARG A 110 -3.55 8.65 21.58
C ARG A 110 -2.76 8.63 22.89
N ASP A 111 -2.95 7.60 23.71
CA ASP A 111 -2.31 7.51 25.02
C ASP A 111 -0.78 7.50 24.91
N GLY A 112 -0.25 6.80 23.89
CA GLY A 112 1.18 6.69 23.64
C GLY A 112 1.85 7.96 23.09
N LEU A 113 1.13 8.83 22.36
CA LEU A 113 1.74 9.92 21.60
C LEU A 113 1.22 11.33 21.94
N VAL A 114 -0.03 11.47 22.39
CA VAL A 114 -0.64 12.79 22.64
C VAL A 114 0.00 13.50 23.83
N SER A 115 0.36 12.76 24.88
CA SER A 115 1.05 13.29 26.06
C SER A 115 2.38 13.99 25.68
N VAL A 116 3.20 13.33 24.85
CA VAL A 116 4.45 13.88 24.30
C VAL A 116 4.17 15.06 23.38
N ALA A 117 3.10 14.98 22.59
CA ALA A 117 2.74 16.04 21.66
C ALA A 117 2.35 17.35 22.37
N HIS A 118 1.62 17.26 23.48
CA HIS A 118 1.23 18.43 24.28
C HIS A 118 2.43 19.16 24.90
N ALA A 119 3.40 18.42 25.44
CA ALA A 119 4.56 19.00 26.11
C ALA A 119 5.47 19.80 25.15
N THR A 120 5.44 19.51 23.86
CA THR A 120 6.44 19.98 22.87
C THR A 120 5.85 20.81 21.72
N GLN A 121 4.60 21.25 21.87
CA GLN A 121 3.85 21.99 20.84
C GLN A 121 3.72 21.24 19.51
N GLN A 122 3.64 19.91 19.60
CA GLN A 122 3.49 19.00 18.48
C GLN A 122 2.02 18.55 18.36
N ILE A 123 1.73 17.89 17.24
CA ILE A 123 0.48 17.21 16.95
C ILE A 123 0.76 15.76 16.58
N MET A 124 -0.17 14.89 16.93
CA MET A 124 -0.28 13.55 16.36
C MET A 124 -1.26 13.61 15.18
N VAL A 125 -0.90 12.98 14.08
CA VAL A 125 -1.72 12.83 12.89
C VAL A 125 -1.80 11.36 12.51
N ILE A 126 -2.98 10.91 12.11
CA ILE A 126 -3.18 9.57 11.56
C ILE A 126 -3.87 9.72 10.21
N THR A 127 -3.31 9.05 9.19
CA THR A 127 -3.83 9.03 7.82
C THR A 127 -4.28 7.64 7.41
N ASP A 128 -5.12 7.54 6.36
CA ASP A 128 -5.38 6.28 5.67
C ASP A 128 -4.24 5.90 4.69
N ALA A 129 -4.37 4.77 4.00
CA ALA A 129 -3.38 4.26 3.06
C ALA A 129 -3.20 5.17 1.81
N GLU A 130 -4.19 6.01 1.49
CA GLU A 130 -4.12 6.99 0.41
C GLU A 130 -3.41 8.28 0.83
N GLY A 131 -3.24 8.50 2.14
CA GLY A 131 -2.64 9.68 2.75
C GLY A 131 -3.65 10.76 3.13
N ARG A 132 -4.94 10.42 3.26
CA ARG A 132 -5.97 11.32 3.79
C ARG A 132 -5.86 11.39 5.31
N VAL A 133 -5.83 12.60 5.85
CA VAL A 133 -5.83 12.81 7.30
C VAL A 133 -7.17 12.40 7.88
N LEU A 134 -7.18 11.34 8.69
CA LEU A 134 -8.39 10.85 9.35
C LEU A 134 -8.52 11.40 10.76
N TRP A 135 -7.43 11.43 11.54
CA TRP A 135 -7.44 11.93 12.91
C TRP A 135 -6.26 12.88 13.15
N ARG A 136 -6.48 13.88 13.99
CA ARG A 136 -5.46 14.82 14.42
C ARG A 136 -5.72 15.21 15.88
N ASP A 137 -4.67 15.16 16.69
CA ASP A 137 -4.73 15.47 18.11
C ASP A 137 -3.45 16.15 18.59
N GLY A 138 -3.44 16.71 19.80
CA GLY A 138 -2.26 17.36 20.41
C GLY A 138 -2.43 18.85 20.70
N SER A 139 -1.31 19.58 20.78
CA SER A 139 -1.30 20.93 21.35
C SER A 139 -2.18 21.92 20.55
N PRO A 140 -2.92 22.84 21.22
CA PRO A 140 -3.70 23.87 20.52
C PRO A 140 -2.86 24.75 19.58
N LEU A 141 -1.63 25.10 19.97
CA LEU A 141 -0.72 25.88 19.11
C LEU A 141 -0.21 25.04 17.93
N GLY A 142 0.10 23.75 18.15
CA GLY A 142 0.48 22.83 17.09
C GLY A 142 -0.64 22.69 16.06
N ARG A 143 -1.89 22.54 16.52
CA ARG A 143 -3.08 22.47 15.64
C ARG A 143 -3.28 23.76 14.84
N ARG A 144 -3.16 24.94 15.44
CA ARG A 144 -3.25 26.22 14.71
C ARG A 144 -2.16 26.37 13.64
N ARG A 145 -0.92 25.95 13.95
CA ARG A 145 0.17 25.95 12.96
C ARG A 145 -0.11 24.97 11.82
N ALA A 146 -0.64 23.80 12.14
CA ALA A 146 -1.03 22.79 11.17
C ALA A 146 -2.17 23.29 10.26
N ASP A 147 -3.15 24.02 10.81
CA ASP A 147 -4.23 24.65 10.03
C ASP A 147 -3.67 25.62 8.99
N ALA A 148 -2.66 26.43 9.34
CA ALA A 148 -2.00 27.36 8.42
C ALA A 148 -1.26 26.66 7.25
N LEU A 149 -0.95 25.36 7.37
CA LEU A 149 -0.39 24.54 6.30
C LEU A 149 -1.44 23.74 5.53
N GLY A 150 -2.71 23.77 5.94
CA GLY A 150 -3.71 22.81 5.44
C GLY A 150 -3.47 21.38 5.93
N PHE A 151 -2.73 21.20 7.04
CA PHE A 151 -2.56 19.89 7.69
C PHE A 151 -3.76 19.55 8.59
N THR A 152 -4.93 19.47 7.96
CA THR A 152 -6.24 19.33 8.60
C THR A 152 -6.89 17.99 8.26
N PRO A 153 -7.82 17.48 9.08
CA PRO A 153 -8.63 16.32 8.74
C PRO A 153 -9.28 16.47 7.35
N GLY A 154 -9.21 15.41 6.54
CA GLY A 154 -9.67 15.36 5.15
C GLY A 154 -8.63 15.76 4.10
N ALA A 155 -7.54 16.43 4.45
CA ALA A 155 -6.49 16.81 3.50
C ALA A 155 -5.67 15.59 3.03
N SER A 156 -5.18 15.61 1.78
CA SER A 156 -4.18 14.63 1.32
C SER A 156 -2.78 15.11 1.66
N TRP A 157 -1.99 14.24 2.28
CA TRP A 157 -0.57 14.43 2.59
C TRP A 157 0.34 13.47 1.81
N SER A 158 -0.13 12.97 0.67
CA SER A 158 0.66 12.14 -0.24
C SER A 158 1.77 12.93 -0.95
N GLU A 159 2.87 12.26 -1.34
CA GLU A 159 4.04 12.92 -1.96
C GLU A 159 3.70 13.66 -3.27
N ASP A 160 2.75 13.16 -4.04
CA ASP A 160 2.27 13.76 -5.30
C ASP A 160 1.46 15.05 -5.10
N VAL A 161 1.02 15.33 -3.87
CA VAL A 161 0.29 16.55 -3.53
C VAL A 161 1.21 17.50 -2.75
N VAL A 162 1.80 17.05 -1.65
CA VAL A 162 2.48 17.92 -0.67
C VAL A 162 4.01 17.89 -0.84
N GLY A 163 4.50 17.14 -1.83
CA GLY A 163 5.93 16.87 -2.00
C GLY A 163 6.47 15.99 -0.89
N THR A 164 7.80 15.90 -0.77
CA THR A 164 8.47 15.13 0.28
C THR A 164 8.03 15.63 1.65
N ASN A 165 7.36 14.76 2.39
CA ASN A 165 6.88 14.95 3.75
C ASN A 165 6.86 13.59 4.47
N ALA A 166 6.82 13.55 5.80
CA ALA A 166 6.97 12.28 6.52
C ALA A 166 5.83 11.29 6.24
N VAL A 167 4.58 11.75 6.21
CA VAL A 167 3.39 10.91 5.92
C VAL A 167 3.49 10.29 4.54
N GLY A 168 3.58 11.12 3.49
CA GLY A 168 3.65 10.66 2.10
C GLY A 168 4.85 9.75 1.85
N THR A 169 6.01 10.11 2.40
CA THR A 169 7.23 9.29 2.20
C THR A 169 7.12 7.96 2.95
N ALA A 170 6.49 7.92 4.12
CA ALA A 170 6.27 6.68 4.87
C ALA A 170 5.31 5.74 4.15
N LEU A 171 4.23 6.28 3.54
CA LEU A 171 3.30 5.52 2.70
C LEU A 171 3.99 4.89 1.49
N VAL A 172 4.91 5.63 0.87
CA VAL A 172 5.65 5.17 -0.31
C VAL A 172 6.70 4.13 0.06
N THR A 173 7.47 4.39 1.12
CA THR A 173 8.62 3.56 1.47
C THR A 173 8.27 2.38 2.36
N GLY A 174 7.09 2.37 2.99
CA GLY A 174 6.65 1.32 3.90
C GLY A 174 7.53 1.20 5.15
N ARG A 175 8.27 2.25 5.53
CA ARG A 175 9.17 2.25 6.69
C ARG A 175 9.01 3.50 7.54
N PRO A 176 9.29 3.41 8.85
CA PRO A 176 9.39 4.58 9.70
C PRO A 176 10.52 5.50 9.25
N LEU A 177 10.28 6.80 9.32
CA LEU A 177 11.25 7.82 8.92
C LEU A 177 10.96 9.17 9.57
N GLN A 178 11.99 10.00 9.59
CA GLN A 178 11.89 11.42 9.93
C GLN A 178 12.17 12.28 8.70
N VAL A 179 11.44 13.38 8.57
CA VAL A 179 11.72 14.46 7.62
C VAL A 179 11.90 15.75 8.42
N HIS A 180 13.06 16.38 8.28
CA HIS A 180 13.45 17.53 9.07
C HIS A 180 13.69 18.76 8.19
N SER A 181 13.00 19.86 8.50
CA SER A 181 13.22 21.18 7.91
C SER A 181 13.25 21.13 6.37
N ALA A 182 14.32 21.61 5.72
CA ALA A 182 14.44 21.64 4.26
C ALA A 182 14.66 20.27 3.58
N GLU A 183 14.61 19.15 4.32
CA GLU A 183 14.32 17.85 3.72
C GLU A 183 12.90 17.80 3.13
N HIS A 184 11.97 18.58 3.69
CA HIS A 184 10.67 18.80 3.08
C HIS A 184 10.83 19.46 1.71
N PHE A 185 10.17 18.91 0.70
CA PHE A 185 10.29 19.42 -0.65
C PHE A 185 9.64 20.80 -0.79
N VAL A 186 8.54 21.06 -0.08
CA VAL A 186 7.84 22.35 -0.16
C VAL A 186 8.37 23.32 0.90
N ARG A 187 8.67 24.56 0.50
CA ARG A 187 9.34 25.57 1.35
C ARG A 187 8.51 25.95 2.59
N THR A 188 7.20 25.99 2.48
CA THR A 188 6.30 26.30 3.62
C THR A 188 6.42 25.30 4.77
N HIS A 189 6.91 24.08 4.52
CA HIS A 189 7.09 23.05 5.55
C HIS A 189 8.46 23.11 6.26
N HIS A 190 9.40 23.96 5.83
CA HIS A 190 10.74 24.04 6.42
C HIS A 190 10.79 24.39 7.92
N PRO A 191 9.80 25.08 8.52
CA PRO A 191 9.71 25.27 9.96
C PRO A 191 9.33 24.01 10.75
N TRP A 192 9.03 22.89 10.08
CA TRP A 192 8.53 21.66 10.68
C TRP A 192 9.55 20.53 10.69
N SER A 193 9.37 19.64 11.65
CA SER A 193 9.98 18.31 11.66
C SER A 193 8.90 17.29 11.99
N CYS A 194 8.91 16.20 11.25
CA CYS A 194 7.85 15.20 11.24
C CYS A 194 8.48 13.81 11.37
N ALA A 195 7.92 12.97 12.22
CA ALA A 195 8.34 11.59 12.41
C ALA A 195 7.14 10.67 12.23
N ALA A 196 7.23 9.79 11.24
CA ALA A 196 6.12 8.96 10.80
C ALA A 196 6.47 7.48 10.84
N ALA A 197 5.47 6.64 11.16
CA ALA A 197 5.54 5.20 11.04
C ALA A 197 4.27 4.66 10.33
N PRO A 198 4.42 3.79 9.32
CA PRO A 198 3.29 3.10 8.73
C PRO A 198 2.66 2.12 9.71
N LEU A 199 1.34 1.93 9.60
CA LEU A 199 0.55 0.95 10.32
C LEU A 199 0.06 -0.10 9.34
N HIS A 200 0.29 -1.37 9.64
CA HIS A 200 -0.12 -2.50 8.81
C HIS A 200 -1.13 -3.37 9.53
N ASP A 201 -1.99 -3.99 8.75
CA ASP A 201 -2.86 -5.05 9.22
C ASP A 201 -2.00 -6.29 9.52
N PRO A 202 -1.92 -6.76 10.77
CA PRO A 202 -1.06 -7.88 11.13
C PRO A 202 -1.50 -9.20 10.47
N ARG A 203 -2.74 -9.29 9.99
CA ARG A 203 -3.31 -10.48 9.37
C ARG A 203 -2.74 -10.70 7.97
N ASN A 204 -2.73 -9.66 7.14
CA ASN A 204 -2.43 -9.75 5.71
C ASN A 204 -1.28 -8.81 5.25
N GLY A 205 -0.73 -8.01 6.14
CA GLY A 205 0.35 -7.06 5.84
C GLY A 205 -0.10 -5.84 5.02
N ARG A 206 -1.39 -5.64 4.81
CA ARG A 206 -1.93 -4.48 4.08
C ARG A 206 -1.62 -3.21 4.87
N LEU A 207 -1.20 -2.16 4.17
CA LEU A 207 -1.03 -0.84 4.74
C LEU A 207 -2.40 -0.28 5.14
N LEU A 208 -2.57 0.03 6.42
CA LEU A 208 -3.77 0.67 6.95
C LEU A 208 -3.69 2.20 6.84
N GLY A 209 -2.47 2.73 6.96
CA GLY A 209 -2.22 4.16 6.99
C GLY A 209 -0.89 4.49 7.65
N VAL A 210 -0.75 5.73 8.11
CA VAL A 210 0.46 6.22 8.81
C VAL A 210 0.07 6.98 10.05
N VAL A 211 0.78 6.73 11.15
CA VAL A 211 0.81 7.61 12.32
C VAL A 211 2.04 8.51 12.25
N ASP A 212 1.85 9.80 12.49
CA ASP A 212 2.86 10.84 12.40
C ASP A 212 2.81 11.75 13.63
N VAL A 213 3.98 12.17 14.10
CA VAL A 213 4.11 13.24 15.09
C VAL A 213 4.88 14.38 14.45
N SER A 214 4.22 15.53 14.41
CA SER A 214 4.68 16.73 13.71
C SER A 214 4.72 17.94 14.62
N GLY A 215 5.77 18.75 14.51
CA GLY A 215 5.81 20.05 15.16
C GLY A 215 6.99 20.90 14.73
N PRO A 216 7.29 21.96 15.49
CA PRO A 216 8.39 22.86 15.18
C PRO A 216 9.71 22.12 15.03
N ALA A 217 10.49 22.44 13.99
CA ALA A 217 11.78 21.81 13.74
C ALA A 217 12.73 21.91 14.95
N ALA A 218 12.62 22.97 15.74
CA ALA A 218 13.42 23.19 16.94
C ALA A 218 12.96 22.36 18.17
N SER A 219 11.75 21.78 18.18
CA SER A 219 11.20 21.06 19.34
C SER A 219 11.19 19.54 19.19
N VAL A 220 11.61 19.00 18.04
CA VAL A 220 11.62 17.54 17.83
C VAL A 220 12.86 16.92 18.47
N HIS A 221 12.61 15.94 19.34
CA HIS A 221 13.66 15.21 20.04
C HIS A 221 14.16 14.04 19.18
N PRO A 222 15.46 13.68 19.22
CA PRO A 222 15.99 12.53 18.47
C PRO A 222 15.25 11.21 18.72
N ALA A 223 14.68 11.04 19.91
CA ALA A 223 13.90 9.85 20.28
C ALA A 223 12.48 9.81 19.70
N THR A 224 11.96 10.89 19.09
CA THR A 224 10.57 10.93 18.60
C THR A 224 10.29 9.84 17.57
N LEU A 225 11.21 9.57 16.64
CA LEU A 225 11.02 8.50 15.65
C LEU A 225 10.95 7.11 16.30
N ALA A 226 11.79 6.86 17.31
CA ALA A 226 11.79 5.58 18.04
C ALA A 226 10.49 5.38 18.83
N LEU A 227 9.95 6.45 19.43
CA LEU A 227 8.67 6.43 20.12
C LEU A 227 7.52 6.14 19.15
N VAL A 228 7.41 6.91 18.06
CA VAL A 228 6.35 6.72 17.04
C VAL A 228 6.40 5.31 16.46
N THR A 229 7.60 4.79 16.18
CA THR A 229 7.79 3.41 15.69
C THR A 229 7.34 2.38 16.72
N SER A 230 7.70 2.55 18.00
CA SER A 230 7.33 1.63 19.07
C SER A 230 5.82 1.60 19.30
N VAL A 231 5.18 2.77 19.32
CA VAL A 231 3.72 2.88 19.49
C VAL A 231 2.98 2.31 18.29
N ALA A 232 3.47 2.52 17.06
CA ALA A 232 2.90 1.89 15.87
C ALA A 232 2.96 0.36 15.94
N ARG A 233 4.10 -0.22 16.34
CA ARG A 233 4.25 -1.67 16.51
C ARG A 233 3.36 -2.22 17.63
N LEU A 234 3.18 -1.47 18.71
CA LEU A 234 2.27 -1.84 19.79
C LEU A 234 0.82 -1.86 19.29
N ALA A 235 0.40 -0.88 18.50
CA ALA A 235 -0.91 -0.85 17.87
C ALA A 235 -1.12 -2.02 16.90
N GLU A 236 -0.12 -2.40 16.10
CA GLU A 236 -0.18 -3.59 15.25
C GLU A 236 -0.26 -4.89 16.07
N SER A 237 0.36 -4.95 17.27
CA SER A 237 0.23 -6.09 18.18
C SER A 237 -1.18 -6.20 18.77
N GLU A 238 -1.75 -5.08 19.21
CA GLU A 238 -3.12 -5.01 19.73
C GLU A 238 -4.15 -5.48 18.68
N LEU A 239 -4.00 -5.04 17.41
CA LEU A 239 -4.85 -5.54 16.31
C LEU A 239 -4.75 -7.06 16.14
N ARG A 240 -3.54 -7.61 16.32
CA ARG A 240 -3.31 -9.05 16.20
C ARG A 240 -3.96 -9.81 17.37
N GLU A 241 -3.82 -9.29 18.59
CA GLU A 241 -4.42 -9.90 19.79
C GLU A 241 -5.94 -9.93 19.70
N ARG A 242 -6.58 -8.81 19.33
CA ARG A 242 -8.04 -8.76 19.11
C ARG A 242 -8.54 -9.74 18.06
N HIS A 243 -7.79 -9.90 16.97
CA HIS A 243 -8.12 -10.88 15.95
C HIS A 243 -8.01 -12.31 16.50
N LEU A 244 -6.95 -12.64 17.23
CA LEU A 244 -6.80 -13.95 17.87
C LEU A 244 -7.91 -14.24 18.88
N GLU A 245 -8.34 -13.27 19.66
CA GLU A 245 -9.49 -13.38 20.57
C GLU A 245 -10.80 -13.65 19.81
N THR A 246 -10.99 -12.99 18.67
CA THR A 246 -12.15 -13.22 17.79
C THR A 246 -12.16 -14.66 17.26
N VAL A 247 -11.01 -15.14 16.78
CA VAL A 247 -10.84 -16.52 16.28
C VAL A 247 -11.03 -17.56 17.41
N GLU A 248 -10.54 -17.28 18.61
CA GLU A 248 -10.71 -18.18 19.76
C GLU A 248 -12.17 -18.28 20.23
N ARG A 249 -12.90 -17.15 20.21
CA ARG A 249 -14.34 -17.13 20.49
C ARG A 249 -15.11 -17.95 19.47
N LEU A 250 -14.79 -17.78 18.18
CA LEU A 250 -15.39 -18.59 17.10
C LEU A 250 -15.06 -20.08 17.28
N ARG A 251 -13.81 -20.41 17.64
CA ARG A 251 -13.38 -21.80 17.92
C ARG A 251 -14.20 -22.42 19.05
N SER A 252 -14.43 -21.67 20.13
CA SER A 252 -15.22 -22.13 21.28
C SER A 252 -16.68 -22.45 20.88
N VAL A 253 -17.27 -21.68 19.98
CA VAL A 253 -18.62 -21.94 19.44
C VAL A 253 -18.63 -23.09 18.43
N ALA A 254 -17.63 -23.14 17.55
CA ALA A 254 -17.58 -24.07 16.44
C ALA A 254 -17.19 -25.51 16.85
N ALA A 255 -16.33 -25.68 17.86
CA ALA A 255 -15.79 -26.99 18.21
C ALA A 255 -16.87 -28.04 18.52
N PRO A 256 -17.91 -27.76 19.35
CA PRO A 256 -19.00 -28.70 19.58
C PRO A 256 -19.84 -29.01 18.32
N ILE A 257 -19.94 -28.07 17.38
CA ILE A 257 -20.66 -28.25 16.12
C ILE A 257 -19.87 -29.19 15.21
N LEU A 258 -18.58 -28.94 15.04
CA LEU A 258 -17.69 -29.76 14.21
C LEU A 258 -17.54 -31.20 14.74
N CYS A 259 -17.56 -31.40 16.06
CA CYS A 259 -17.57 -32.74 16.65
C CYS A 259 -18.80 -33.58 16.23
N ARG A 260 -19.95 -32.95 15.98
CA ARG A 260 -21.16 -33.64 15.49
C ARG A 260 -21.09 -33.98 14.00
N LEU A 261 -20.19 -33.32 13.26
CA LEU A 261 -19.91 -33.55 11.84
C LEU A 261 -18.69 -34.46 11.66
N ALA A 262 -18.36 -35.29 12.66
CA ALA A 262 -17.22 -36.21 12.60
C ALA A 262 -17.36 -37.16 11.39
N GLY A 263 -16.38 -37.11 10.49
CA GLY A 263 -16.36 -37.88 9.23
C GLY A 263 -16.74 -37.06 7.99
N GLU A 264 -17.33 -35.87 8.15
CA GLU A 264 -17.50 -34.91 7.07
C GLU A 264 -16.27 -33.98 6.97
N ARG A 265 -16.08 -33.38 5.79
CA ARG A 265 -15.11 -32.32 5.58
C ARG A 265 -15.77 -30.97 5.88
N ALA A 266 -15.38 -30.34 6.99
CA ALA A 266 -15.93 -29.05 7.40
C ALA A 266 -14.93 -28.20 8.18
N LEU A 267 -15.14 -26.88 8.17
CA LEU A 267 -14.34 -25.93 8.94
C LEU A 267 -15.12 -24.67 9.31
N ALA A 268 -14.75 -24.05 10.42
CA ALA A 268 -15.23 -22.74 10.82
C ALA A 268 -14.19 -21.67 10.49
N VAL A 269 -14.63 -20.57 9.88
CA VAL A 269 -13.80 -19.43 9.53
C VAL A 269 -14.39 -18.12 10.03
N ASP A 270 -13.54 -17.16 10.38
CA ASP A 270 -14.01 -15.81 10.68
C ASP A 270 -14.48 -15.08 9.41
N ARG A 271 -14.99 -13.86 9.59
CA ARG A 271 -15.43 -12.98 8.49
C ARG A 271 -14.35 -12.64 7.46
N ASP A 272 -13.08 -12.76 7.81
CA ASP A 272 -11.94 -12.48 6.95
C ASP A 272 -11.34 -13.76 6.34
N GLY A 273 -11.95 -14.92 6.63
CA GLY A 273 -11.57 -16.24 6.11
C GLY A 273 -10.49 -16.96 6.91
N TRP A 274 -10.19 -16.53 8.13
CA TRP A 274 -9.23 -17.20 9.00
C TRP A 274 -9.85 -18.41 9.68
N PRO A 275 -9.24 -19.60 9.57
CA PRO A 275 -9.80 -20.82 10.16
C PRO A 275 -9.67 -20.82 11.68
N ALA A 276 -10.80 -21.02 12.34
CA ALA A 276 -10.89 -21.24 13.78
C ALA A 276 -10.76 -22.73 14.12
N ALA A 277 -11.46 -23.61 13.41
CA ALA A 277 -11.44 -25.05 13.66
C ALA A 277 -11.77 -25.83 12.38
N VAL A 278 -11.35 -27.09 12.30
CA VAL A 278 -11.50 -27.95 11.12
C VAL A 278 -11.78 -29.40 11.54
N THR A 279 -12.49 -30.14 10.71
CA THR A 279 -12.72 -31.59 10.84
C THR A 279 -12.66 -32.27 9.45
N GLY A 280 -12.19 -33.52 9.42
CA GLY A 280 -12.14 -34.33 8.19
C GLY A 280 -11.12 -33.86 7.12
N MET A 281 -10.31 -32.83 7.39
CA MET A 281 -9.33 -32.29 6.44
C MET A 281 -8.16 -31.60 7.16
N PRO A 282 -7.00 -31.39 6.50
CA PRO A 282 -5.93 -30.57 7.07
C PRO A 282 -6.38 -29.10 7.21
N PRO A 283 -5.95 -28.37 8.25
CA PRO A 283 -6.29 -26.96 8.42
C PRO A 283 -5.67 -26.13 7.28
N PRO A 284 -6.46 -25.35 6.52
CA PRO A 284 -5.91 -24.39 5.58
C PRO A 284 -5.23 -23.23 6.32
N ASP A 285 -4.38 -22.47 5.62
CA ASP A 285 -3.78 -21.25 6.18
C ASP A 285 -4.84 -20.13 6.33
N ARG A 286 -5.56 -19.85 5.24
CA ARG A 286 -6.67 -18.91 5.16
C ARG A 286 -7.56 -19.30 3.99
N LEU A 287 -8.87 -19.21 4.17
CA LEU A 287 -9.85 -19.27 3.08
C LEU A 287 -10.02 -17.88 2.49
N VAL A 288 -9.95 -17.78 1.17
CA VAL A 288 -10.29 -16.52 0.52
C VAL A 288 -11.79 -16.52 0.23
N LEU A 289 -12.50 -15.64 0.94
CA LEU A 289 -13.96 -15.54 0.85
C LEU A 289 -14.37 -14.61 -0.31
N PRO A 290 -15.39 -14.96 -1.12
CA PRO A 290 -15.99 -14.09 -2.12
C PRO A 290 -16.44 -12.73 -1.57
N GLU A 291 -16.51 -11.70 -2.41
CA GLU A 291 -17.02 -10.37 -2.00
C GLU A 291 -18.46 -10.41 -1.48
N ARG A 292 -19.28 -11.32 -2.04
CA ARG A 292 -20.64 -11.61 -1.59
C ARG A 292 -20.68 -12.97 -0.89
N PHE A 293 -20.07 -13.04 0.28
CA PHE A 293 -20.11 -14.24 1.11
C PHE A 293 -21.27 -14.18 2.10
N GLY A 294 -21.98 -15.30 2.25
CA GLY A 294 -23.19 -15.38 3.06
C GLY A 294 -23.68 -16.81 3.21
N ALA A 295 -24.77 -17.02 3.94
CA ALA A 295 -25.37 -18.35 4.07
C ALA A 295 -25.83 -18.90 2.71
N GLY A 296 -25.64 -20.19 2.45
CA GLY A 296 -26.04 -20.86 1.22
C GLY A 296 -24.92 -21.67 0.55
N ARG A 297 -25.14 -22.08 -0.71
CA ARG A 297 -24.15 -22.82 -1.49
C ARG A 297 -23.16 -21.86 -2.14
N HIS A 298 -21.88 -22.13 -1.97
CA HIS A 298 -20.76 -21.41 -2.57
C HIS A 298 -19.79 -22.42 -3.17
N ARG A 299 -18.93 -22.00 -4.10
CA ARG A 299 -17.76 -22.80 -4.46
C ARG A 299 -16.52 -21.98 -4.12
N ILE A 300 -15.69 -22.49 -3.23
CA ILE A 300 -14.49 -21.80 -2.76
C ILE A 300 -13.30 -22.36 -3.56
N PRO A 301 -12.46 -21.53 -4.22
CA PRO A 301 -11.43 -22.02 -5.12
C PRO A 301 -10.53 -23.11 -4.53
N SER A 302 -10.16 -23.00 -3.25
CA SER A 302 -9.30 -23.98 -2.57
C SER A 302 -10.02 -25.22 -2.04
N LEU A 303 -11.36 -25.24 -1.99
CA LEU A 303 -12.16 -26.31 -1.37
C LEU A 303 -13.19 -26.97 -2.30
N GLY A 304 -13.52 -26.36 -3.43
CA GLY A 304 -14.59 -26.82 -4.31
C GLY A 304 -15.99 -26.38 -3.83
N PRO A 305 -17.06 -27.11 -4.20
CA PRO A 305 -18.43 -26.80 -3.78
C PRO A 305 -18.62 -26.99 -2.27
N CYS A 306 -19.25 -26.01 -1.64
CA CYS A 306 -19.45 -25.95 -0.21
C CYS A 306 -20.84 -25.40 0.14
N THR A 307 -21.39 -25.87 1.26
CA THR A 307 -22.52 -25.25 1.95
C THR A 307 -21.99 -24.40 3.10
N VAL A 308 -22.48 -23.16 3.20
CA VAL A 308 -22.05 -22.17 4.19
C VAL A 308 -23.22 -21.83 5.11
N GLU A 309 -22.97 -21.91 6.42
CA GLU A 309 -23.94 -21.62 7.47
C GLU A 309 -23.38 -20.52 8.39
N PRO A 310 -24.20 -19.58 8.88
CA PRO A 310 -23.72 -18.48 9.72
C PRO A 310 -23.33 -18.97 11.11
N LEU A 311 -22.22 -18.45 11.63
CA LEU A 311 -21.82 -18.56 13.03
C LEU A 311 -21.66 -17.17 13.63
N PRO A 312 -21.73 -17.02 14.97
CA PRO A 312 -21.28 -15.78 15.63
C PRO A 312 -19.84 -15.46 15.22
N ASP A 313 -19.61 -14.27 14.66
CA ASP A 313 -18.32 -13.78 14.18
C ASP A 313 -17.67 -14.56 13.02
N GLY A 314 -18.43 -15.41 12.31
CA GLY A 314 -17.90 -16.19 11.21
C GLY A 314 -18.90 -17.08 10.48
N TRP A 315 -18.37 -18.15 9.90
CA TRP A 315 -19.09 -19.06 9.02
C TRP A 315 -18.65 -20.50 9.26
N LEU A 316 -19.60 -21.42 9.25
CA LEU A 316 -19.35 -22.85 9.10
C LEU A 316 -19.37 -23.19 7.61
N VAL A 317 -18.32 -23.79 7.10
CA VAL A 317 -18.16 -24.20 5.71
C VAL A 317 -18.09 -25.72 5.67
N ARG A 318 -19.02 -26.36 4.97
CA ARG A 318 -19.09 -27.80 4.76
C ARG A 318 -18.86 -28.11 3.30
N MET A 319 -17.94 -29.01 2.97
CA MET A 319 -17.69 -29.40 1.58
C MET A 319 -18.71 -30.45 1.12
N ASP A 320 -19.18 -30.31 -0.11
CA ASP A 320 -20.13 -31.26 -0.70
C ASP A 320 -19.34 -32.34 -1.48
N ASP A 321 -19.02 -33.47 -0.83
CA ASP A 321 -18.28 -34.58 -1.45
C ASP A 321 -19.10 -35.35 -2.52
N SER A 322 -20.36 -34.96 -2.77
CA SER A 322 -21.29 -35.64 -3.69
C SER A 322 -21.42 -35.01 -5.09
N ALA A 323 -20.71 -33.91 -5.36
CA ALA A 323 -20.70 -33.32 -6.69
C ALA A 323 -19.69 -34.07 -7.59
N PRO A 324 -20.09 -34.63 -8.74
CA PRO A 324 -19.15 -35.29 -9.63
C PRO A 324 -18.07 -34.29 -10.08
N ASP A 325 -16.84 -34.78 -10.24
CA ASP A 325 -15.68 -34.12 -10.90
C ASP A 325 -15.93 -33.83 -12.40
N GLY A 326 -17.17 -33.54 -12.77
CA GLY A 326 -17.65 -33.37 -14.13
C GLY A 326 -18.22 -31.98 -14.33
N ASP A 327 -17.35 -30.97 -14.33
CA ASP A 327 -17.53 -29.82 -15.21
C ASP A 327 -16.12 -29.41 -15.63
N GLU A 328 -15.86 -29.23 -16.93
CA GLU A 328 -14.59 -28.72 -17.44
C GLU A 328 -14.31 -27.38 -16.75
N ALA A 329 -13.58 -27.43 -15.64
CA ALA A 329 -13.37 -26.27 -14.80
C ALA A 329 -12.50 -25.30 -15.60
N ARG A 330 -13.13 -24.26 -16.15
CA ARG A 330 -12.39 -23.14 -16.70
C ARG A 330 -11.42 -22.67 -15.60
N PRO A 331 -10.11 -22.54 -15.91
CA PRO A 331 -9.13 -22.13 -14.92
C PRO A 331 -9.59 -20.81 -14.29
N ALA A 332 -9.50 -20.70 -12.96
CA ALA A 332 -9.90 -19.47 -12.30
C ALA A 332 -9.00 -18.32 -12.79
N LEU A 333 -9.61 -17.22 -13.18
CA LEU A 333 -8.95 -16.05 -13.71
C LEU A 333 -8.46 -15.18 -12.54
N VAL A 334 -7.16 -14.98 -12.48
CA VAL A 334 -6.46 -14.06 -11.58
C VAL A 334 -6.12 -12.78 -12.35
N GLU A 335 -6.79 -11.67 -12.04
CA GLU A 335 -6.46 -10.35 -12.56
C GLU A 335 -5.65 -9.57 -11.53
N LEU A 336 -4.40 -9.25 -11.87
CA LEU A 336 -3.58 -8.32 -11.10
C LEU A 336 -3.68 -6.94 -11.76
N ASP A 337 -4.44 -6.03 -11.14
CA ASP A 337 -4.63 -4.67 -11.64
C ASP A 337 -3.62 -3.70 -11.00
N VAL A 338 -2.63 -3.29 -11.81
CA VAL A 338 -1.61 -2.30 -11.42
C VAL A 338 -1.81 -0.94 -12.10
N ARG A 339 -2.96 -0.72 -12.77
CA ARG A 339 -3.25 0.54 -13.50
C ARG A 339 -3.46 1.72 -12.56
N GLN A 340 -4.14 1.51 -11.44
CA GLN A 340 -4.58 2.61 -10.57
C GLN A 340 -3.49 3.19 -9.66
N GLY A 341 -2.29 2.59 -9.61
CA GLY A 341 -1.07 3.09 -8.99
C GLY A 341 -1.07 3.33 -7.46
N ARG A 342 -2.20 3.73 -6.86
CA ARG A 342 -2.39 3.97 -5.42
C ARG A 342 -2.93 2.75 -4.69
N ARG A 343 -3.84 2.01 -5.34
CA ARG A 343 -4.44 0.77 -4.84
C ARG A 343 -4.20 -0.31 -5.87
N VAL A 344 -3.51 -1.37 -5.46
CA VAL A 344 -3.24 -2.52 -6.32
C VAL A 344 -4.17 -3.62 -5.88
N LEU A 345 -5.00 -4.08 -6.81
CA LEU A 345 -6.02 -5.09 -6.55
C LEU A 345 -5.60 -6.39 -7.21
N LEU A 346 -5.73 -7.47 -6.46
CA LEU A 346 -5.75 -8.83 -7.00
C LEU A 346 -7.20 -9.30 -6.96
N THR A 347 -7.78 -9.52 -8.13
CA THR A 347 -9.10 -10.13 -8.26
C THR A 347 -8.93 -11.55 -8.75
N VAL A 348 -9.52 -12.50 -8.06
CA VAL A 348 -9.58 -13.89 -8.54
C VAL A 348 -11.04 -14.23 -8.75
N SER A 349 -11.37 -14.67 -9.95
CA SER A 349 -12.73 -14.97 -10.38
C SER A 349 -12.79 -16.34 -11.03
N GLY A 350 -13.82 -17.11 -10.71
CA GLY A 350 -14.08 -18.41 -11.33
C GLY A 350 -15.57 -18.62 -11.51
N GLN A 351 -15.98 -19.83 -11.91
CA GLN A 351 -17.40 -20.19 -12.10
C GLN A 351 -18.26 -19.99 -10.83
N ALA A 352 -17.63 -19.91 -9.66
CA ALA A 352 -18.27 -19.77 -8.36
C ALA A 352 -18.49 -18.33 -7.87
N GLY A 353 -17.97 -17.34 -8.61
CA GLY A 353 -17.83 -15.96 -8.15
C GLY A 353 -16.36 -15.55 -8.03
N GLY A 354 -16.13 -14.35 -7.49
CA GLY A 354 -14.79 -13.81 -7.33
C GLY A 354 -14.59 -13.06 -6.02
N TRP A 355 -13.32 -12.85 -5.69
CA TRP A 355 -12.88 -12.04 -4.58
C TRP A 355 -11.85 -11.03 -5.05
N THR A 356 -11.83 -9.86 -4.43
CA THR A 356 -10.83 -8.83 -4.68
C THR A 356 -10.12 -8.51 -3.38
N GLN A 357 -8.79 -8.50 -3.42
CA GLN A 357 -7.96 -8.07 -2.30
C GLN A 357 -7.04 -6.93 -2.71
N GLU A 358 -7.00 -5.91 -1.86
CA GLU A 358 -5.96 -4.89 -1.93
C GLU A 358 -4.64 -5.40 -1.38
N LEU A 359 -3.57 -5.24 -2.17
CA LEU A 359 -2.24 -5.71 -1.89
C LEU A 359 -1.40 -4.65 -1.18
N SER A 360 -0.50 -5.08 -0.29
CA SER A 360 0.57 -4.21 0.18
C SER A 360 1.50 -3.84 -0.98
N PRO A 361 2.24 -2.71 -0.92
CA PRO A 361 3.19 -2.35 -1.97
C PRO A 361 4.19 -3.46 -2.28
N ARG A 362 4.70 -4.15 -1.24
CA ARG A 362 5.65 -5.26 -1.41
C ARG A 362 5.02 -6.48 -2.05
N HIS A 363 3.79 -6.82 -1.66
CA HIS A 363 3.03 -7.93 -2.26
C HIS A 363 2.68 -7.63 -3.73
N ALA A 364 2.33 -6.39 -4.06
CA ALA A 364 2.11 -5.95 -5.44
C ALA A 364 3.35 -6.13 -6.31
N GLU A 365 4.54 -5.73 -5.82
CA GLU A 365 5.79 -5.92 -6.55
C GLU A 365 6.14 -7.41 -6.73
N LEU A 366 5.96 -8.22 -5.70
CA LEU A 366 6.17 -9.68 -5.76
C LEU A 366 5.25 -10.34 -6.79
N LEU A 367 3.94 -10.06 -6.73
CA LEU A 367 2.98 -10.61 -7.66
C LEU A 367 3.18 -10.09 -9.08
N TYR A 368 3.60 -8.83 -9.25
CA TYR A 368 4.00 -8.30 -10.55
C TYR A 368 5.21 -9.06 -11.13
N ALA A 369 6.22 -9.35 -10.30
CA ALA A 369 7.40 -10.13 -10.71
C ALA A 369 7.03 -11.55 -11.16
N LEU A 370 6.16 -12.22 -10.40
CA LEU A 370 5.63 -13.54 -10.74
C LEU A 370 4.70 -13.49 -11.96
N ALA A 371 3.96 -12.39 -12.14
CA ALA A 371 3.05 -12.23 -13.27
C ALA A 371 3.78 -12.07 -14.60
N ARG A 372 4.94 -11.40 -14.59
CA ARG A 372 5.84 -11.30 -15.76
C ARG A 372 6.59 -12.59 -16.09
N ARG A 373 6.70 -13.52 -15.13
CA ARG A 373 7.54 -14.74 -15.23
C ARG A 373 6.79 -15.96 -14.70
N ARG A 374 5.99 -16.55 -15.59
CA ARG A 374 5.13 -17.71 -15.30
C ARG A 374 5.92 -18.99 -14.97
N ASP A 375 7.15 -19.10 -15.44
CA ASP A 375 8.12 -20.15 -15.09
C ASP A 375 8.46 -20.17 -13.59
N GLY A 376 8.15 -19.07 -12.89
CA GLY A 376 8.40 -18.90 -11.47
C GLY A 376 9.77 -18.34 -11.17
N ARG A 377 9.94 -17.87 -9.92
CA ARG A 377 11.20 -17.31 -9.43
C ARG A 377 11.62 -17.90 -8.10
N THR A 378 12.93 -18.09 -7.95
CA THR A 378 13.55 -18.42 -6.66
C THR A 378 13.57 -17.21 -5.72
N ALA A 379 13.78 -17.46 -4.42
CA ALA A 379 13.91 -16.38 -3.44
C ALA A 379 15.05 -15.40 -3.76
N ALA A 380 16.17 -15.89 -4.31
CA ALA A 380 17.32 -15.05 -4.68
C ALA A 380 17.02 -14.18 -5.91
N GLN A 381 16.32 -14.73 -6.91
CA GLN A 381 15.90 -13.95 -8.08
C GLN A 381 14.90 -12.86 -7.71
N LEU A 382 13.90 -13.18 -6.89
CA LEU A 382 12.96 -12.18 -6.37
C LEU A 382 13.68 -11.11 -5.51
N ALA A 383 14.71 -11.49 -4.75
CA ALA A 383 15.51 -10.53 -3.98
C ALA A 383 16.27 -9.55 -4.89
N GLN A 384 16.84 -10.05 -5.98
CA GLN A 384 17.44 -9.23 -7.03
C GLN A 384 16.40 -8.29 -7.67
N ASP A 385 15.23 -8.79 -8.03
CA ASP A 385 14.17 -8.00 -8.68
C ASP A 385 13.67 -6.85 -7.80
N LEU A 386 13.55 -7.10 -6.50
CA LEU A 386 12.93 -6.18 -5.54
C LEU A 386 13.91 -5.21 -4.88
N PHE A 387 15.15 -5.65 -4.65
CA PHE A 387 16.13 -4.90 -3.87
C PHE A 387 17.43 -4.63 -4.63
N GLY A 388 17.65 -5.27 -5.79
CA GLY A 388 18.92 -5.21 -6.52
C GLY A 388 20.04 -5.99 -5.83
N ASP A 389 19.69 -6.81 -4.83
CA ASP A 389 20.62 -7.54 -3.98
C ASP A 389 20.08 -8.97 -3.75
N PRO A 390 20.73 -10.02 -4.29
CA PRO A 390 20.24 -11.38 -4.20
C PRO A 390 20.42 -11.98 -2.80
N SER A 391 21.19 -11.34 -1.90
CA SER A 391 21.41 -11.82 -0.54
C SER A 391 20.18 -11.67 0.37
N ARG A 392 19.22 -10.80 0.01
CA ARG A 392 17.99 -10.50 0.77
C ARG A 392 16.91 -11.60 0.71
N THR A 393 17.33 -12.85 0.59
CA THR A 393 16.45 -14.03 0.50
C THR A 393 15.58 -14.23 1.73
N VAL A 394 16.07 -13.93 2.93
CA VAL A 394 15.30 -14.08 4.18
C VAL A 394 14.09 -13.16 4.18
N THR A 395 14.27 -11.90 3.77
CA THR A 395 13.19 -10.92 3.62
C THR A 395 12.16 -11.41 2.61
N VAL A 396 12.60 -11.86 1.43
CA VAL A 396 11.70 -12.37 0.38
C VAL A 396 10.93 -13.60 0.87
N ARG A 397 11.59 -14.56 1.51
CA ARG A 397 10.93 -15.77 2.03
C ARG A 397 9.89 -15.43 3.08
N ALA A 398 10.16 -14.46 3.95
CA ALA A 398 9.20 -13.97 4.94
C ALA A 398 7.97 -13.35 4.25
N GLU A 399 8.17 -12.47 3.27
CA GLU A 399 7.05 -11.85 2.53
C GLU A 399 6.26 -12.87 1.71
N MET A 400 6.92 -13.80 1.01
CA MET A 400 6.25 -14.89 0.30
C MET A 400 5.47 -15.81 1.24
N SER A 401 5.97 -16.05 2.46
CA SER A 401 5.22 -16.79 3.48
C SER A 401 3.95 -16.05 3.88
N ARG A 402 4.01 -14.73 4.12
CA ARG A 402 2.82 -13.90 4.40
C ARG A 402 1.83 -13.91 3.23
N LEU A 403 2.32 -13.75 2.01
CA LEU A 403 1.52 -13.70 0.80
C LEU A 403 0.77 -15.02 0.58
N ARG A 404 1.45 -16.16 0.71
CA ARG A 404 0.82 -17.49 0.60
C ARG A 404 -0.22 -17.73 1.70
N ARG A 405 0.07 -17.34 2.93
CA ARG A 405 -0.90 -17.41 4.03
C ARG A 405 -2.15 -16.58 3.73
N THR A 406 -1.99 -15.46 3.03
CA THR A 406 -3.07 -14.52 2.75
C THR A 406 -3.89 -14.90 1.52
N LEU A 407 -3.24 -15.38 0.45
CA LEU A 407 -3.85 -15.69 -0.84
C LEU A 407 -4.22 -17.18 -0.98
N GLY A 408 -3.96 -18.00 0.04
CA GLY A 408 -4.23 -19.43 0.01
C GLY A 408 -3.51 -20.15 -1.13
N GLY A 409 -4.23 -21.03 -1.83
CA GLY A 409 -3.71 -21.88 -2.91
C GLY A 409 -3.36 -21.17 -4.23
N VAL A 410 -3.44 -19.83 -4.30
CA VAL A 410 -3.14 -19.07 -5.53
C VAL A 410 -1.67 -19.17 -5.96
N LEU A 411 -0.77 -19.43 -4.99
CA LEU A 411 0.67 -19.41 -5.22
C LEU A 411 1.34 -20.73 -4.82
N ASP A 412 2.05 -21.30 -5.77
CA ASP A 412 2.96 -22.42 -5.56
C ASP A 412 4.30 -21.98 -5.01
N HIS A 413 5.04 -22.96 -4.48
CA HIS A 413 6.39 -22.78 -3.96
C HIS A 413 7.35 -23.80 -4.58
N ARG A 414 8.58 -23.34 -4.88
CA ARG A 414 9.68 -24.12 -5.53
C ARG A 414 9.49 -24.41 -7.03
N PRO A 415 9.74 -23.44 -7.92
CA PRO A 415 9.94 -22.01 -7.65
C PRO A 415 8.61 -21.32 -7.28
N TYR A 416 8.67 -20.12 -6.71
CA TYR A 416 7.44 -19.36 -6.44
C TYR A 416 6.80 -18.96 -7.77
N ARG A 417 5.51 -19.27 -7.95
CA ARG A 417 4.72 -18.94 -9.14
C ARG A 417 3.23 -18.94 -8.81
N PHE A 418 2.41 -18.42 -9.72
CA PHE A 418 0.96 -18.67 -9.66
C PHE A 418 0.71 -20.15 -9.97
N ALA A 419 -0.28 -20.74 -9.30
CA ALA A 419 -0.64 -22.14 -9.53
C ALA A 419 -1.00 -22.40 -11.00
N ASP A 420 -0.64 -23.59 -11.49
CA ASP A 420 -0.68 -23.92 -12.93
C ASP A 420 -2.11 -24.05 -13.48
N ASP A 421 -3.11 -24.20 -12.59
CA ASP A 421 -4.54 -24.27 -12.89
C ASP A 421 -5.23 -22.90 -12.95
N LEU A 422 -4.47 -21.80 -12.89
CA LEU A 422 -4.98 -20.43 -12.92
C LEU A 422 -4.61 -19.71 -14.22
N GLU A 423 -5.59 -19.08 -14.88
CA GLU A 423 -5.31 -18.10 -15.93
C GLU A 423 -4.96 -16.80 -15.23
N VAL A 424 -3.84 -16.17 -15.57
CA VAL A 424 -3.44 -14.93 -14.91
C VAL A 424 -3.33 -13.80 -15.92
N ARG A 425 -4.07 -12.72 -15.71
CA ARG A 425 -4.01 -11.48 -16.48
C ARG A 425 -3.35 -10.38 -15.67
N LEU A 426 -2.42 -9.68 -16.31
CA LEU A 426 -1.73 -8.54 -15.72
C LEU A 426 -2.22 -7.27 -16.42
N LEU A 427 -2.98 -6.43 -15.72
CA LEU A 427 -3.49 -5.17 -16.27
C LEU A 427 -2.50 -4.06 -15.92
N VAL A 428 -1.73 -3.60 -16.91
CA VAL A 428 -0.72 -2.54 -16.79
C VAL A 428 -1.27 -1.19 -17.28
N PRO A 429 -0.79 -0.06 -16.74
CA PRO A 429 -1.16 1.26 -17.28
C PRO A 429 -0.65 1.45 -18.71
N GLU A 430 -1.34 2.30 -19.49
CA GLU A 430 -0.95 2.63 -20.88
C GLU A 430 0.43 3.30 -20.94
N ASP A 431 0.67 4.23 -20.02
CA ASP A 431 1.97 4.86 -19.82
C ASP A 431 2.75 4.11 -18.72
N PRO A 432 3.88 3.47 -19.05
CA PRO A 432 4.68 2.73 -18.09
C PRO A 432 5.30 3.60 -16.99
N ALA A 433 5.39 4.92 -17.17
CA ALA A 433 5.75 5.83 -16.09
C ALA A 433 4.80 5.75 -14.88
N HIS A 434 3.54 5.35 -15.10
CA HIS A 434 2.52 5.16 -14.07
C HIS A 434 2.51 3.76 -13.46
N LEU A 435 3.38 2.84 -13.87
CA LEU A 435 3.42 1.48 -13.32
C LEU A 435 3.86 1.49 -11.85
N LEU A 436 2.94 1.16 -10.92
CA LEU A 436 3.22 1.06 -9.49
C LEU A 436 4.04 2.26 -8.96
N PRO A 437 3.62 3.52 -9.16
CA PRO A 437 4.47 4.72 -9.16
C PRO A 437 5.29 4.91 -7.87
N ARG A 438 4.77 4.40 -6.74
CA ARG A 438 5.39 4.42 -5.42
C ARG A 438 6.49 3.36 -5.22
N SER A 439 6.51 2.31 -6.03
CA SER A 439 7.52 1.25 -5.95
C SER A 439 8.92 1.79 -6.28
N THR A 440 9.88 1.37 -5.47
CA THR A 440 11.32 1.60 -5.69
C THR A 440 12.05 0.32 -6.09
N ALA A 441 11.34 -0.76 -6.40
CA ALA A 441 11.93 -2.03 -6.79
C ALA A 441 12.65 -1.90 -8.16
N PRO A 442 13.89 -2.40 -8.32
CA PRO A 442 14.61 -2.33 -9.59
C PRO A 442 13.85 -2.92 -10.78
N LEU A 443 13.13 -4.03 -10.60
CA LEU A 443 12.29 -4.63 -11.65
C LEU A 443 11.22 -3.64 -12.14
N VAL A 444 10.57 -2.93 -11.22
CA VAL A 444 9.53 -1.97 -11.56
C VAL A 444 10.14 -0.74 -12.20
N ALA A 445 11.22 -0.21 -11.63
CA ALA A 445 11.94 0.94 -12.18
C ALA A 445 12.44 0.67 -13.60
N GLY A 446 13.06 -0.50 -13.83
CA GLY A 446 13.49 -0.95 -15.15
C GLY A 446 12.33 -1.07 -16.12
N ALA A 447 11.19 -1.63 -15.68
CA ALA A 447 9.98 -1.71 -16.51
C ALA A 447 9.40 -0.35 -16.92
N ARG A 448 9.59 0.71 -16.11
CA ARG A 448 9.21 2.07 -16.51
C ARG A 448 10.15 2.63 -17.58
N SER A 449 11.44 2.31 -17.49
CA SER A 449 12.47 2.79 -18.43
C SER A 449 12.52 2.01 -19.75
N GLU A 450 12.28 0.69 -19.74
CA GLU A 450 12.24 -0.18 -20.94
C GLU A 450 11.17 0.26 -21.96
N ALA A 451 10.17 1.02 -21.52
CA ALA A 451 9.12 1.55 -22.38
C ALA A 451 9.50 2.87 -23.08
N ASP A 452 10.38 3.67 -22.48
CA ASP A 452 10.90 4.91 -23.05
C ASP A 452 11.80 4.61 -24.28
N GLU A 453 12.29 3.37 -24.40
CA GLU A 453 13.15 2.92 -25.51
C GLU A 453 12.40 2.23 -26.67
N ARG A 454 11.07 2.10 -26.62
CA ARG A 454 10.30 1.59 -27.77
C ARG A 454 10.18 2.68 -28.84
N PRO A 455 10.76 2.52 -30.05
CA PRO A 455 10.53 3.46 -31.13
C PRO A 455 9.04 3.41 -31.51
N ALA A 456 8.44 4.58 -31.69
CA ALA A 456 7.07 4.75 -32.15
C ALA A 456 6.86 3.98 -33.48
N ALA A 457 6.32 2.76 -33.39
CA ALA A 457 5.94 1.97 -34.55
C ALA A 457 4.66 2.57 -35.16
N GLY A 458 4.85 3.54 -36.06
CA GLY A 458 3.76 4.23 -36.73
C GLY A 458 4.19 5.08 -37.93
N GLY A 459 5.31 4.74 -38.58
CA GLY A 459 5.71 5.35 -39.85
C GLY A 459 5.40 4.41 -41.01
N ARG A 460 4.32 4.66 -41.74
CA ARG A 460 4.04 3.98 -43.02
C ARG A 460 5.19 4.28 -43.99
N SER A 461 5.77 3.22 -44.55
CA SER A 461 6.71 3.33 -45.67
C SER A 461 5.97 3.75 -46.95
N PRO A 462 6.46 4.72 -47.74
CA PRO A 462 5.84 5.16 -48.97
C PRO A 462 6.35 4.32 -50.14
N ALA A 463 5.61 3.30 -50.52
CA ALA A 463 5.72 2.67 -51.83
C ALA A 463 4.31 2.40 -52.36
N ASP A 464 4.14 2.71 -53.65
CA ASP A 464 2.91 2.67 -54.43
C ASP A 464 1.83 3.70 -54.12
N ARG A 465 1.88 4.82 -54.86
CA ARG A 465 0.85 5.11 -55.87
C ARG A 465 1.33 6.14 -56.87
N ARG A 466 1.35 5.72 -58.13
CA ARG A 466 1.57 6.51 -59.34
C ARG A 466 0.53 7.62 -59.46
N SER A 467 0.98 8.78 -59.92
CA SER A 467 0.14 9.84 -60.52
C SER A 467 -0.61 9.31 -61.75
N PRO A 468 -1.66 10.02 -62.19
CA PRO A 468 -1.39 11.03 -63.21
C PRO A 468 -2.01 12.40 -62.93
N ALA A 469 -1.46 13.37 -63.65
CA ALA A 469 -1.72 14.79 -63.67
C ALA A 469 -3.12 15.20 -64.15
N GLY A 470 -3.51 16.43 -63.82
CA GLY A 470 -4.03 17.38 -64.83
C GLY A 470 -5.34 18.10 -64.52
N GLY A 471 -5.26 19.44 -64.38
CA GLY A 471 -6.33 20.43 -64.60
C GLY A 471 -7.34 20.57 -63.46
N GLY A 472 -7.67 21.74 -62.92
CA GLY A 472 -7.74 23.08 -63.49
C GLY A 472 -9.16 23.60 -63.25
N GLY A 473 -9.31 24.75 -62.59
CA GLY A 473 -10.58 25.48 -62.54
C GLY A 473 -11.12 25.80 -61.14
N ALA A 474 -11.05 27.07 -60.76
CA ALA A 474 -11.96 27.72 -59.82
C ALA A 474 -12.85 28.71 -60.60
N PRO A 475 -13.75 29.47 -59.96
CA PRO A 475 -15.12 29.14 -59.53
C PRO A 475 -16.14 30.00 -60.37
N PRO A 476 -17.43 30.26 -60.02
CA PRO A 476 -17.82 31.14 -58.88
C PRO A 476 -19.24 30.97 -58.26
N ASP A 477 -19.46 31.72 -57.16
CA ASP A 477 -20.66 32.43 -56.69
C ASP A 477 -22.05 31.79 -56.50
N GLY A 478 -22.67 32.08 -55.34
CA GLY A 478 -24.13 31.98 -55.21
C GLY A 478 -24.74 32.08 -53.80
N ARG A 479 -24.76 33.28 -53.22
CA ARG A 479 -25.87 33.90 -52.44
C ARG A 479 -26.60 33.14 -51.30
N SER A 480 -26.48 33.68 -50.08
CA SER A 480 -27.51 33.77 -49.00
C SER A 480 -28.82 34.44 -49.50
N PRO A 481 -30.01 34.44 -48.80
CA PRO A 481 -30.16 34.67 -47.35
C PRO A 481 -31.43 34.11 -46.65
N ALA A 482 -31.63 34.56 -45.38
CA ALA A 482 -32.85 34.56 -44.55
C ALA A 482 -33.16 33.27 -43.77
N GLY A 483 -33.56 33.29 -42.50
CA GLY A 483 -33.83 34.38 -41.55
C GLY A 483 -34.58 33.83 -40.33
N GLY A 484 -34.28 34.39 -39.15
CA GLY A 484 -35.26 34.62 -38.07
C GLY A 484 -35.71 33.46 -37.15
N PRO A 485 -35.60 33.59 -35.82
CA PRO A 485 -36.10 32.66 -34.78
C PRO A 485 -37.53 33.10 -34.32
N PRO A 486 -38.09 32.80 -33.11
CA PRO A 486 -37.70 31.92 -32.00
C PRO A 486 -38.88 31.03 -31.48
N ASP A 487 -38.70 30.29 -30.37
CA ASP A 487 -39.42 30.54 -29.09
C ASP A 487 -39.57 29.29 -28.18
N ARG A 488 -39.55 29.58 -26.86
CA ARG A 488 -40.08 28.84 -25.68
C ARG A 488 -39.53 27.45 -25.30
N ALA A 489 -38.84 27.31 -24.17
CA ALA A 489 -39.27 27.39 -22.76
C ALA A 489 -40.11 26.20 -22.27
N ALA A 490 -39.53 25.41 -21.36
CA ALA A 490 -40.25 24.80 -20.23
C ALA A 490 -39.24 24.27 -19.19
N ALA A 491 -39.30 24.82 -17.99
CA ALA A 491 -38.69 24.32 -16.76
C ALA A 491 -39.82 24.17 -15.73
N VAL A 492 -39.93 23.04 -15.03
CA VAL A 492 -40.65 22.83 -13.74
C VAL A 492 -40.05 21.57 -13.09
N ALA A 493 -39.24 21.69 -12.02
CA ALA A 493 -39.55 21.65 -10.57
C ALA A 493 -40.08 20.28 -10.08
N VAL A 494 -39.39 19.53 -9.21
CA VAL A 494 -39.13 19.68 -7.75
C VAL A 494 -40.40 19.89 -6.93
N THR A 495 -40.77 18.90 -6.13
CA THR A 495 -41.68 19.02 -4.97
C THR A 495 -41.27 18.05 -3.87
N ALA A 496 -41.19 18.56 -2.64
CA ALA A 496 -41.08 17.81 -1.40
C ALA A 496 -42.16 18.27 -0.40
N GLY A 497 -42.84 17.27 0.20
CA GLY A 497 -43.46 17.31 1.53
C GLY A 497 -44.85 17.94 1.69
N PRO A 498 -45.39 17.96 2.93
CA PRO A 498 -45.81 16.80 3.75
C PRO A 498 -47.26 17.06 4.28
N PRO A 499 -47.75 16.52 5.42
CA PRO A 499 -47.22 16.77 6.77
C PRO A 499 -46.74 15.54 7.56
#